data_AF-A0A6B3I3N6-F1
#
_entry.id   AF-A0A6B3I3N6-F1
#
_cell.length_a   1.000
_cell.length_b   1.000
_cell.length_c   1.000
_cell.angle_alpha   90.00
_cell.angle_beta   90.00
_cell.angle_gamma   90.00
#
_symmetry.space_group_name_H-M   'P 1'
#
loop_
_entity.id
_entity.type
_entity.pdbx_description
1 polymer ?
#
loop_
_entity_poly.entity_id
_entity_poly.type
_entity_poly.pdbx_seq_one_letter_code
_entity_poly.pdbx_strand_id
1 'polypeptide(L)'
;DLSRPRALAVHLVGPLGTSTQRLSPRHAELLYALAVRREGRTASELAQDIFGDATRTVTVRAEVSRLRRHLAEVLAHRPYRFGEGVEVEVVRPEHPADLMPHSKAPVVTGARRGAAQA
;
A
#
# COMPACT_ATOMS: atom_id res chain seq x y z
N ASP A 1 -6.06 -2.01 -7.20
CA ASP A 1 -7.39 -1.39 -7.27
C ASP A 1 -7.90 -1.04 -5.88
N LEU A 2 -8.01 0.27 -5.62
CA LEU A 2 -8.57 0.86 -4.40
C LEU A 2 -9.91 1.56 -4.66
N SER A 3 -10.45 1.48 -5.89
CA SER A 3 -11.69 2.16 -6.29
C SER A 3 -12.92 1.65 -5.54
N ARG A 4 -12.89 0.39 -5.08
CA ARG A 4 -14.00 -0.26 -4.38
C ARG A 4 -13.66 -0.52 -2.90
N PRO A 5 -14.27 0.20 -1.94
CA PRO A 5 -13.98 0.07 -0.51
C PRO A 5 -14.06 -1.36 0.05
N ARG A 6 -14.98 -2.17 -0.46
CA ARG A 6 -15.22 -3.56 -0.01
C ARG A 6 -14.52 -4.61 -0.88
N ALA A 7 -13.78 -4.20 -1.91
CA ALA A 7 -13.16 -5.08 -2.88
C ALA A 7 -11.74 -4.66 -3.25
N LEU A 8 -10.95 -4.28 -2.24
CA LEU A 8 -9.54 -3.96 -2.42
C LEU A 8 -8.79 -5.16 -3.00
N ALA A 9 -8.04 -4.90 -4.07
CA ALA A 9 -7.33 -5.93 -4.80
C ALA A 9 -6.01 -5.41 -5.37
N VAL A 10 -5.10 -6.34 -5.66
CA VAL A 10 -3.95 -6.12 -6.52
C VAL A 10 -4.10 -6.99 -7.77
N HIS A 11 -3.77 -6.40 -8.91
CA HIS A 11 -3.66 -7.11 -10.18
C HIS A 11 -2.17 -7.19 -10.51
N LEU A 12 -1.67 -8.41 -10.66
CA LEU A 12 -0.29 -8.67 -11.04
C LEU A 12 -0.30 -9.10 -12.49
N VAL A 13 0.32 -8.29 -13.33
CA VAL A 13 0.50 -8.59 -14.75
C VAL A 13 1.96 -8.98 -14.94
N GLY A 14 2.19 -10.16 -15.51
CA GLY A 14 3.53 -10.65 -15.80
C GLY A 14 3.56 -11.55 -17.03
N PRO A 15 4.74 -12.07 -17.40
CA PRO A 15 4.92 -12.88 -18.60
C PRO A 15 4.06 -14.15 -18.63
N LEU A 16 3.71 -14.68 -17.45
CA LEU A 16 2.90 -15.89 -17.29
C LEU A 16 1.38 -15.60 -17.26
N GLY A 17 0.98 -14.34 -17.41
CA GLY A 17 -0.42 -13.91 -17.42
C GLY A 17 -0.75 -12.91 -16.31
N THR A 18 -2.05 -12.68 -16.14
CA THR A 18 -2.57 -11.77 -15.10
C THR A 18 -3.18 -12.56 -13.97
N SER A 19 -2.81 -12.22 -12.73
CA SER A 19 -3.45 -12.75 -11.53
C SER A 19 -4.05 -11.62 -10.68
N THR A 20 -5.18 -11.89 -10.04
CA THR A 20 -5.83 -10.93 -9.15
C THR A 20 -5.91 -11.52 -7.75
N GLN A 21 -5.51 -10.73 -6.75
CA GLN A 21 -5.53 -11.14 -5.35
C GLN A 21 -6.26 -10.11 -4.50
N ARG A 22 -7.11 -10.60 -3.61
CA ARG A 22 -7.81 -9.75 -2.62
C ARG A 22 -6.84 -9.28 -1.55
N LEU A 23 -6.92 -8.01 -1.20
CA LEU A 23 -6.11 -7.42 -0.15
C LEU A 23 -6.89 -7.27 1.15
N SER A 24 -6.21 -7.52 2.27
CA SER A 24 -6.68 -6.99 3.55
C SER A 24 -6.53 -5.46 3.55
N PRO A 25 -7.31 -4.74 4.38
CA PRO A 25 -7.14 -3.29 4.53
C PRO A 25 -5.70 -2.89 4.87
N ARG A 26 -5.03 -3.62 5.77
CA ARG A 26 -3.65 -3.33 6.17
C ARG A 26 -2.64 -3.52 5.03
N HIS A 27 -2.80 -4.57 4.23
CA HIS A 27 -1.95 -4.79 3.06
C HIS A 27 -2.16 -3.71 1.99
N ALA A 28 -3.41 -3.31 1.76
CA ALA A 28 -3.71 -2.21 0.84
C ALA A 28 -3.10 -0.88 1.30
N GLU A 29 -3.16 -0.57 2.60
CA GLU A 29 -2.50 0.63 3.17
C GLU A 29 -0.98 0.60 2.95
N LEU A 30 -0.34 -0.55 3.19
CA LEU A 30 1.10 -0.71 3.00
C LEU A 30 1.51 -0.53 1.53
N LEU A 31 0.82 -1.20 0.61
CA LEU A 31 1.08 -1.05 -0.83
C LEU A 31 0.83 0.38 -1.30
N TYR A 32 -0.22 1.02 -0.79
CA TYR A 32 -0.51 2.42 -1.09
C TYR A 32 0.62 3.36 -0.59
N ALA A 33 1.09 3.19 0.64
CA ALA A 33 2.19 3.99 1.19
C ALA A 33 3.46 3.89 0.33
N LEU A 34 3.82 2.67 -0.07
CA LEU A 34 4.95 2.41 -0.97
C LEU A 34 4.71 2.97 -2.38
N ALA A 35 3.45 3.06 -2.82
CA ALA A 35 3.13 3.56 -4.16
C ALA A 35 3.21 5.08 -4.23
N VAL A 36 2.91 5.77 -3.13
CA VAL A 36 3.02 7.23 -3.03
C VAL A 36 4.45 7.69 -2.72
N ARG A 37 5.34 6.78 -2.30
CA ARG A 37 6.75 7.03 -1.93
C ARG A 37 7.66 5.99 -2.57
N ARG A 38 7.97 6.22 -3.84
CA ARG A 38 8.65 5.25 -4.72
C ARG A 38 10.12 5.03 -4.33
N GLU A 39 10.75 6.05 -3.74
CA GLU A 39 12.10 5.99 -3.16
C GLU A 39 12.22 4.93 -2.06
N GLY A 40 11.08 4.50 -1.51
CA GLY A 40 10.98 3.48 -0.48
C GLY A 40 10.84 4.05 0.91
N ARG A 41 10.42 3.20 1.84
CA ARG A 41 10.26 3.53 3.25
C ARG A 41 10.92 2.50 4.15
N THR A 42 11.58 2.95 5.20
CA THR A 42 12.05 2.09 6.29
C THR A 42 10.86 1.52 7.08
N ALA A 43 11.14 0.52 7.93
CA ALA A 43 10.11 -0.04 8.82
C ALA A 43 9.50 1.02 9.76
N SER A 44 10.32 1.97 10.23
CA SER A 44 9.90 3.05 11.13
C SER A 44 9.02 4.07 10.43
N GLU A 45 9.39 4.46 9.21
CA GLU A 45 8.59 5.38 8.41
C GLU A 45 7.26 4.76 7.98
N LEU A 46 7.25 3.49 7.56
CA LEU A 46 6.00 2.77 7.33
C LEU A 46 5.16 2.67 8.61
N ALA A 47 5.78 2.48 9.77
CA ALA A 47 5.04 2.42 11.02
C ALA A 47 4.37 3.77 11.33
N GLN A 48 5.07 4.87 11.06
CA GLN A 48 4.50 6.22 11.15
C GLN A 48 3.37 6.43 10.13
N ASP A 49 3.58 6.07 8.87
CA ASP A 49 2.60 6.25 7.78
C ASP A 49 1.31 5.46 8.03
N ILE A 50 1.41 4.31 8.70
CA ILE A 50 0.33 3.31 8.81
C ILE A 50 -0.36 3.35 10.17
N PHE A 51 0.39 3.59 11.25
CA PHE A 51 -0.13 3.59 12.62
C PHE A 51 -0.04 4.95 13.31
N GLY A 52 0.67 5.93 12.73
CA GLY A 52 0.98 7.19 13.40
C GLY A 52 2.02 7.05 14.51
N ASP A 53 2.67 5.88 14.59
CA ASP A 53 3.61 5.52 15.63
C ASP A 53 4.80 4.76 15.03
N ALA A 54 5.92 5.48 14.89
CA ALA A 54 7.19 4.98 14.38
C ALA A 54 7.76 3.77 15.15
N THR A 55 7.36 3.55 16.40
CA THR A 55 7.88 2.44 17.22
C THR A 55 7.34 1.07 16.80
N ARG A 56 6.23 1.02 16.04
CA ARG A 56 5.54 -0.23 15.63
C ARG A 56 6.23 -0.99 14.49
N THR A 57 7.55 -0.94 14.43
CA THR A 57 8.36 -1.55 13.37
C THR A 57 8.22 -3.07 13.30
N VAL A 58 8.03 -3.76 14.43
CA VAL A 58 7.83 -5.22 14.46
C VAL A 58 6.51 -5.60 13.78
N THR A 59 5.43 -4.86 14.06
CA THR A 59 4.14 -5.05 13.39
C THR A 59 4.29 -4.84 11.88
N VAL A 60 4.93 -3.76 11.45
CA VAL A 60 5.18 -3.50 10.02
C VAL A 60 5.98 -4.63 9.37
N ARG A 61 7.08 -5.07 9.98
CA ARG A 61 7.91 -6.16 9.46
C ARG A 61 7.11 -7.45 9.32
N ALA A 62 6.25 -7.74 10.30
CA ALA A 62 5.37 -8.90 10.25
C ALA A 62 4.35 -8.78 9.09
N GLU A 63 3.67 -7.65 8.95
CA GLU A 63 2.72 -7.41 7.84
C GLU A 63 3.40 -7.49 6.46
N VAL A 64 4.57 -6.85 6.29
CA VAL A 64 5.34 -6.92 5.03
C VAL A 64 5.80 -8.35 4.75
N SER A 65 6.18 -9.12 5.78
CA SER A 65 6.50 -10.55 5.62
C SER A 65 5.29 -11.34 5.11
N ARG A 66 4.10 -11.12 5.68
CA ARG A 66 2.86 -11.76 5.20
C ARG A 66 2.52 -11.36 3.77
N LEU A 67 2.67 -10.08 3.44
CA LEU A 67 2.46 -9.55 2.10
C LEU A 67 3.37 -10.22 1.07
N ARG A 68 4.66 -10.36 1.41
CA ARG A 68 5.67 -11.01 0.55
C ARG A 68 5.39 -12.48 0.27
N ARG A 69 4.69 -13.21 1.15
CA ARG A 69 4.31 -14.60 0.82
C ARG A 69 3.42 -14.71 -0.42
N HIS A 70 2.73 -13.63 -0.77
CA HIS A 70 1.85 -13.58 -1.94
C HIS A 70 2.44 -12.72 -3.06
N LEU A 71 3.33 -11.77 -2.72
CA LEU A 71 3.86 -10.72 -3.59
C LEU A 71 5.41 -10.67 -3.58
N ALA A 72 6.09 -11.80 -3.42
CA ALA A 72 7.53 -11.85 -3.10
C ALA A 72 8.40 -11.08 -4.11
N GLU A 73 8.13 -11.26 -5.40
CA GLU A 73 8.96 -10.74 -6.50
C GLU A 73 8.75 -9.24 -6.77
N VAL A 74 7.67 -8.65 -6.26
CA VAL A 74 7.35 -7.23 -6.51
C VAL A 74 7.90 -6.27 -5.45
N LEU A 75 8.36 -6.75 -4.28
CA LEU A 75 8.78 -5.89 -3.17
C LEU A 75 10.26 -6.06 -2.80
N ALA A 76 11.09 -5.08 -3.17
CA ALA A 76 12.49 -4.99 -2.77
C ALA A 76 12.67 -4.75 -1.27
N HIS A 77 13.84 -5.12 -0.75
CA HIS A 77 14.20 -4.97 0.66
C HIS A 77 15.00 -3.67 0.89
N ARG A 78 14.79 -3.07 2.07
CA ARG A 78 15.54 -1.96 2.69
C ARG A 78 16.11 -0.88 1.73
N PRO A 79 15.48 0.31 1.67
CA PRO A 79 14.13 0.61 2.18
C PRO A 79 13.10 -0.29 1.48
N TYR A 80 11.98 -0.58 2.14
CA TYR A 80 10.88 -1.30 1.51
C TYR A 80 10.38 -0.45 0.33
N ARG A 81 10.36 -1.03 -0.86
CA ARG A 81 9.91 -0.38 -2.10
C ARG A 81 9.47 -1.43 -3.11
N PHE A 82 8.82 -1.00 -4.18
CA PHE A 82 8.61 -1.87 -5.33
C PHE A 82 9.94 -2.16 -6.04
N GLY A 83 10.08 -3.35 -6.61
CA GLY A 83 11.30 -3.77 -7.30
C GLY A 83 11.66 -2.86 -8.48
N GLU A 84 12.95 -2.79 -8.83
CA GLU A 84 13.39 -2.14 -10.06
C GLU A 84 12.82 -2.90 -11.26
N GLY A 85 12.04 -2.21 -12.10
CA GLY A 85 11.28 -2.82 -13.20
C GLY A 85 9.83 -3.18 -12.86
N VAL A 86 9.38 -2.97 -11.62
CA VAL A 86 7.97 -3.11 -11.27
C VAL A 86 7.23 -1.81 -11.52
N GLU A 87 6.41 -1.79 -12.57
CA GLU A 87 5.44 -0.73 -12.78
C GLU A 87 4.26 -0.89 -11.83
N VAL A 88 3.76 0.23 -11.31
CA VAL A 88 2.68 0.20 -10.32
C VAL A 88 1.71 1.33 -10.62
N GLU A 89 0.48 0.94 -10.91
CA GLU A 89 -0.63 1.85 -11.04
C GLU A 89 -1.54 1.76 -9.81
N VAL A 90 -1.92 2.91 -9.27
CA VAL A 90 -2.93 2.98 -8.20
C VAL A 90 -4.25 3.44 -8.80
N VAL A 91 -5.13 2.48 -9.08
CA VAL A 91 -6.53 2.79 -9.42
C VAL A 91 -7.22 3.32 -8.17
N ARG A 92 -7.51 4.62 -8.18
CA ARG A 92 -8.18 5.34 -7.09
C ARG A 92 -9.69 5.39 -7.33
N PRO A 93 -10.51 5.58 -6.29
CA PRO A 93 -11.91 5.92 -6.48
C PRO A 93 -12.03 7.31 -7.12
N GLU A 94 -13.18 7.56 -7.75
CA GLU A 94 -13.52 8.86 -8.34
C GLU A 94 -13.53 9.97 -7.29
N HIS A 95 -14.17 9.72 -6.15
CA HIS A 95 -14.20 10.65 -5.03
C HIS A 95 -13.08 10.32 -4.03
N PRO A 96 -12.19 11.29 -3.70
CA PRO A 96 -11.10 11.02 -2.76
C PRO A 96 -11.57 10.56 -1.38
N ALA A 97 -12.74 11.00 -0.92
CA ALA A 97 -13.31 10.58 0.36
C ALA A 97 -13.51 9.05 0.47
N ASP A 98 -13.71 8.39 -0.67
CA ASP A 98 -13.93 6.95 -0.80
C ASP A 98 -12.64 6.14 -0.82
N LEU A 99 -11.47 6.79 -0.78
CA LEU A 99 -10.19 6.10 -0.68
C LEU A 99 -10.10 5.41 0.68
N MET A 100 -10.39 4.10 0.70
CA MET A 100 -10.33 3.23 1.88
C MET A 100 -11.02 3.88 3.10
N PRO A 101 -12.35 4.10 3.05
CA PRO A 101 -13.05 5.05 3.90
C PRO A 101 -12.92 4.74 5.40
N HIS A 102 -12.82 3.46 5.74
CA HIS A 102 -12.69 2.96 7.11
C HIS A 102 -11.24 2.93 7.63
N SER A 103 -10.24 3.16 6.76
CA SER A 103 -8.85 3.23 7.18
C SER A 103 -8.59 4.45 8.05
N LYS A 104 -7.83 4.24 9.12
CA LYS A 104 -7.31 5.29 10.01
C LYS A 104 -5.81 5.53 9.81
N ALA A 105 -5.20 4.90 8.82
CA ALA A 105 -3.77 5.09 8.53
C ALA A 105 -3.50 6.57 8.18
N PRO A 106 -2.48 7.21 8.79
CA PRO A 106 -2.11 8.60 8.48
C PRO A 106 -1.89 8.85 6.99
N VAL A 107 -1.24 7.95 6.27
CA VAL A 107 -0.99 8.08 4.83
C VAL A 107 -2.28 8.13 4.00
N VAL A 108 -3.31 7.38 4.40
CA VAL A 108 -4.61 7.35 3.71
C VAL A 108 -5.45 8.56 4.09
N THR A 109 -5.55 8.85 5.39
CA THR A 109 -6.31 10.01 5.88
C THR A 109 -5.72 11.33 5.39
N GLY A 110 -4.39 11.44 5.33
CA GLY A 110 -3.68 12.57 4.73
C GLY A 110 -3.99 12.72 3.24
N ALA A 111 -3.98 11.63 2.47
CA ALA A 111 -4.34 11.66 1.05
C ALA A 111 -5.78 12.14 0.81
N ARG A 112 -6.74 11.66 1.62
CA ARG A 112 -8.14 12.11 1.55
C ARG A 112 -8.28 13.61 1.82
N ARG A 113 -7.53 14.13 2.79
CA ARG A 113 -7.55 15.56 3.14
C ARG A 113 -6.85 16.41 2.09
N GLY A 114 -5.73 15.95 1.54
CA GLY A 114 -4.99 16.69 0.51
C GLY A 114 -5.79 16.84 -0.78
N ALA A 115 -6.59 15.83 -1.13
CA ALA A 115 -7.46 15.88 -2.30
C ALA A 115 -8.77 16.65 -2.09
N ALA A 116 -9.18 16.90 -0.84
CA ALA A 116 -10.33 17.77 -0.53
C ALA A 116 -9.96 19.28 -0.53
N GLN A 117 -8.66 19.59 -0.59
CA GLN A 117 -8.12 20.95 -0.58
C GLN A 117 -7.62 21.43 -1.95
N ALA A 118 -7.73 20.59 -2.97
CA ALA A 118 -7.36 20.86 -4.36
C ALA A 118 -8.62 21.02 -5.21
#